data_AF-A0A4U1J9P3-F1
#
_entry.id   AF-A0A4U1J9P3-F1
#
_cell.length_a   1.000
_cell.length_b   1.000
_cell.length_c   1.000
_cell.angle_alpha   90.00
_cell.angle_beta   90.00
_cell.angle_gamma   90.00
#
_symmetry.space_group_name_H-M   'P 1'
#
loop_
_entity.id
_entity.type
_entity.pdbx_description
1 polymer ?
#
loop_
_entity_poly.entity_id
_entity_poly.type
_entity_poly.pdbx_seq_one_letter_code
_entity_poly.pdbx_strand_id
1 'polypeptide(L)'
;MMVAPLYPGGLLEIQRANLRALLRHLHRELGSWILVAHKVGFRRAVVLGFCDGTNPGNMALARSIARAVGLTVEDALAGKAPPRKAPALMLVASPRRKGGAS
;
A
#
# COMPACT_ATOMS: atom_id res chain seq x y z
N MET A 1 -0.53 -21.77 25.51
CA MET A 1 -0.54 -21.43 24.07
C MET A 1 -1.70 -20.47 23.84
N MET A 2 -1.41 -19.28 23.30
CA MET A 2 -2.34 -18.14 23.29
C MET A 2 -3.52 -18.36 22.33
N VAL A 3 -4.72 -18.10 22.86
CA VAL A 3 -5.99 -18.06 22.13
C VAL A 3 -6.00 -16.82 21.23
N ALA A 4 -6.14 -17.00 19.92
CA ALA A 4 -6.48 -15.90 19.03
C ALA A 4 -7.96 -15.57 19.25
N PRO A 5 -8.34 -14.38 19.76
CA PRO A 5 -9.73 -14.00 19.80
C PRO A 5 -10.20 -13.82 18.36
N LEU A 6 -11.03 -14.75 17.90
CA LEU A 6 -11.87 -14.59 16.71
C LEU A 6 -12.82 -13.42 16.99
N TYR A 7 -12.37 -12.20 16.70
CA TYR A 7 -13.21 -11.01 16.79
C TYR A 7 -14.32 -11.11 15.73
N PRO A 8 -15.60 -11.16 16.12
CA PRO A 8 -16.71 -11.08 15.18
C PRO A 8 -16.74 -9.65 14.62
N GLY A 9 -16.12 -9.45 13.45
CA GLY A 9 -16.10 -8.17 12.73
C GLY A 9 -14.74 -7.47 12.63
N GLY A 10 -13.65 -8.06 13.15
CA GLY A 10 -12.30 -7.48 13.08
C GLY A 10 -11.42 -8.11 11.99
N LEU A 11 -10.48 -7.34 11.44
CA LEU A 11 -9.43 -7.86 10.55
C LEU A 11 -8.62 -8.94 11.26
N LEU A 12 -8.39 -10.09 10.62
CA LEU A 12 -7.48 -11.12 11.12
C LEU A 12 -6.04 -10.58 11.21
N GLU A 13 -5.22 -11.11 12.11
CA GLU A 13 -3.83 -10.64 12.25
C GLU A 13 -3.03 -10.74 10.94
N ILE A 14 -3.25 -11.81 10.17
CA ILE A 14 -2.64 -11.99 8.83
C ILE A 14 -3.08 -10.87 7.88
N GLN A 15 -4.36 -10.52 7.87
CA GLN A 15 -4.88 -9.42 7.05
C GLN A 15 -4.30 -8.07 7.48
N ARG A 16 -4.15 -7.84 8.79
CA ARG A 16 -3.50 -6.64 9.31
C ARG A 16 -2.04 -6.57 8.88
N ALA A 17 -1.30 -7.67 8.95
CA ALA A 17 0.08 -7.73 8.49
C ALA A 17 0.20 -7.39 6.99
N ASN A 18 -0.70 -7.93 6.16
CA ASN A 18 -0.78 -7.62 4.73
C ASN A 18 -1.05 -6.14 4.47
N LEU A 19 -2.04 -5.55 5.16
CA LEU A 19 -2.35 -4.12 5.04
C LEU A 19 -1.20 -3.23 5.52
N ARG A 20 -0.47 -3.63 6.57
CA ARG A 20 0.74 -2.92 7.02
C ARG A 20 1.85 -2.98 5.96
N ALA A 21 2.02 -4.12 5.29
CA ALA A 21 2.98 -4.24 4.19
C ALA A 21 2.63 -3.29 3.03
N LEU A 22 1.34 -3.18 2.68
CA LEU A 22 0.85 -2.23 1.66
C LEU A 22 1.09 -0.77 2.07
N LEU A 23 0.86 -0.41 3.33
CA LEU A 23 1.17 0.94 3.83
C LEU A 23 2.66 1.26 3.77
N ARG A 24 3.53 0.30 4.10
CA ARG A 24 4.99 0.46 3.98
C ARG A 24 5.41 0.61 2.51
N HIS A 25 4.74 -0.09 1.60
CA HIS A 25 4.96 0.09 0.17
C HIS A 25 4.56 1.50 -0.29
N LEU A 26 3.37 1.98 0.09
CA LEU A 26 2.95 3.37 -0.18
C LEU A 26 3.92 4.39 0.41
N HIS A 27 4.45 4.14 1.61
CA HIS A 27 5.45 4.99 2.23
C HIS A 27 6.76 5.02 1.44
N ARG A 28 7.19 3.89 0.86
CA ARG A 28 8.37 3.85 -0.03
C ARG A 28 8.14 4.63 -1.32
N GLU A 29 6.95 4.53 -1.91
CA GLU A 29 6.60 5.25 -3.15
C GLU A 29 6.47 6.77 -2.94
N LEU A 30 5.87 7.18 -1.81
CA LEU A 30 5.56 8.59 -1.54
C LEU A 30 6.62 9.30 -0.70
N GLY A 31 7.48 8.55 0.03
CA GLY A 31 8.52 9.08 0.91
C GLY A 31 8.02 9.78 2.19
N SER A 32 6.70 9.89 2.40
CA SER A 32 6.14 10.58 3.57
C SER A 32 4.83 9.99 4.07
N TRP A 33 4.77 9.72 5.37
CA TRP A 33 3.54 9.25 6.03
C TRP A 33 2.38 10.24 5.97
N ILE A 34 2.67 11.54 5.80
CA ILE A 34 1.64 12.57 5.62
C ILE A 34 0.93 12.38 4.27
N LEU A 35 1.70 12.13 3.21
CA LEU A 35 1.16 11.85 1.88
C LEU A 35 0.42 10.52 1.84
N VAL A 36 0.92 9.49 2.54
CA VAL A 36 0.20 8.22 2.71
C VAL A 36 -1.14 8.45 3.39
N ALA A 37 -1.16 9.20 4.50
CA ALA A 37 -2.38 9.51 5.23
C ALA A 37 -3.40 10.27 4.37
N HIS A 38 -2.94 11.25 3.60
CA HIS A 38 -3.77 11.99 2.65
C HIS A 38 -4.33 11.09 1.55
N LYS A 39 -3.51 10.20 0.99
CA LYS A 39 -3.91 9.26 -0.08
C LYS A 39 -4.91 8.21 0.40
N VAL A 40 -4.81 7.78 1.66
CA VAL A 40 -5.74 6.84 2.30
C VAL A 40 -6.97 7.57 2.85
N GLY A 41 -6.95 8.91 2.98
CA GLY A 41 -8.07 9.70 3.49
C GLY A 41 -8.27 9.59 5.01
N PHE A 42 -7.22 9.25 5.76
CA PHE A 42 -7.27 9.11 7.23
C PHE A 42 -6.28 10.05 7.91
N ARG A 43 -6.52 10.33 9.19
CA ARG A 43 -5.56 11.08 10.01
C ARG A 43 -4.25 10.29 10.13
N ARG A 44 -3.11 11.00 10.05
CA ARG A 44 -1.77 10.42 10.21
C ARG A 44 -1.64 9.56 11.47
N ALA A 45 -2.18 10.01 12.61
CA ALA A 45 -2.14 9.27 13.86
C ALA A 45 -2.81 7.88 13.76
N VAL A 46 -3.90 7.77 13.00
CA VAL A 46 -4.62 6.50 12.79
C VAL A 46 -3.79 5.56 11.92
N VAL A 47 -3.19 6.07 10.84
CA VAL A 47 -2.35 5.29 9.94
C VAL A 47 -1.09 4.79 10.67
N LEU A 48 -0.44 5.65 11.45
CA LEU A 48 0.72 5.28 12.25
C LEU A 48 0.35 4.28 13.34
N GLY A 49 -0.73 4.52 14.10
CA GLY A 49 -1.19 3.59 15.13
C GLY A 49 -1.57 2.21 14.57
N PHE A 50 -2.13 2.15 13.36
CA PHE A 50 -2.38 0.89 12.67
C PHE A 50 -1.07 0.20 12.23
N CYS A 51 -0.10 0.99 11.75
CA CYS A 51 1.19 0.48 11.30
C CYS A 51 2.07 -0.04 12.46
N ASP A 52 2.03 0.63 13.60
CA ASP A 52 2.71 0.26 14.85
C ASP A 52 2.00 -0.91 15.56
N GLY A 53 0.70 -1.05 15.32
CA GLY A 53 -0.13 -2.13 15.87
C GLY A 53 -0.84 -1.77 17.17
N THR A 54 -0.70 -0.53 17.63
CA THR A 54 -1.50 0.07 18.69
C THR A 54 -3.00 0.12 18.35
N ASN A 55 -3.35 0.17 17.07
CA ASN A 55 -4.74 0.16 16.59
C ASN A 55 -5.00 -1.09 15.71
N PRO A 56 -6.03 -1.90 16.05
CA PRO A 56 -6.40 -3.07 15.24
C PRO A 56 -6.90 -2.72 13.82
N GLY A 57 -7.27 -1.46 13.59
CA GLY A 57 -7.85 -1.00 12.33
C GLY A 57 -9.29 -1.42 12.14
N ASN A 58 -9.91 -0.96 11.05
CA ASN A 58 -11.29 -1.27 10.72
C ASN A 58 -11.44 -1.58 9.22
N MET A 59 -12.51 -2.25 8.80
CA MET A 59 -12.76 -2.55 7.40
C MET A 59 -12.77 -1.29 6.52
N ALA A 60 -13.26 -0.15 7.02
CA ALA A 60 -13.20 1.12 6.29
C ALA A 60 -11.76 1.57 5.96
N LEU A 61 -10.81 1.35 6.90
CA LEU A 61 -9.39 1.60 6.69
C LEU A 61 -8.82 0.64 5.64
N ALA A 62 -9.17 -0.65 5.73
CA ALA A 62 -8.75 -1.65 4.74
C ALA A 62 -9.22 -1.31 3.32
N ARG A 63 -10.49 -0.89 3.15
CA ARG A 63 -10.99 -0.43 1.84
C ARG A 63 -10.25 0.78 1.32
N SER A 64 -9.92 1.72 2.20
CA SER A 64 -9.23 2.94 1.79
C SER A 64 -7.78 2.66 1.41
N ILE A 65 -7.10 1.76 2.13
CA ILE A 65 -5.76 1.27 1.75
C ILE A 65 -5.82 0.57 0.40
N ALA A 66 -6.78 -0.34 0.20
CA ALA A 66 -6.98 -1.05 -1.06
C ALA A 66 -7.19 -0.09 -2.24
N ARG A 67 -8.06 0.92 -2.08
CA ARG A 67 -8.25 1.99 -3.07
C ARG A 67 -6.98 2.80 -3.32
N ALA A 68 -6.23 3.14 -2.28
CA ALA A 68 -4.98 3.90 -2.41
C ALA A 68 -3.91 3.15 -3.21
N VAL A 69 -3.91 1.81 -3.16
CA VAL A 69 -2.98 0.97 -3.95
C VAL A 69 -3.57 0.46 -5.26
N GLY A 70 -4.84 0.75 -5.56
CA GLY A 70 -5.51 0.29 -6.77
C GLY A 70 -5.86 -1.21 -6.77
N LEU A 71 -6.05 -1.80 -5.58
CA LEU A 71 -6.48 -3.19 -5.41
C LEU A 71 -7.94 -3.28 -4.96
N THR A 72 -8.54 -4.44 -5.18
CA THR A 72 -9.77 -4.82 -4.48
C THR A 72 -9.47 -5.05 -2.99
N VAL A 73 -10.50 -4.95 -2.16
CA VAL A 73 -10.37 -5.20 -0.71
C VAL A 73 -9.88 -6.62 -0.47
N GLU A 74 -10.44 -7.60 -1.18
CA GLU A 74 -10.09 -9.01 -1.06
C GLU A 74 -8.63 -9.27 -1.43
N ASP A 75 -8.13 -8.68 -2.53
CA ASP A 75 -6.72 -8.78 -2.91
C ASP A 75 -5.79 -8.13 -1.87
N ALA A 76 -6.17 -6.97 -1.32
CA ALA A 76 -5.40 -6.28 -0.30
C ALA A 76 -5.34 -7.08 1.02
N LEU A 77 -6.44 -7.72 1.41
CA LEU A 77 -6.53 -8.59 2.58
C LEU A 77 -5.76 -9.90 2.37
N ALA A 78 -5.76 -10.44 1.15
CA ALA A 78 -4.98 -11.60 0.75
C ALA A 78 -3.47 -11.30 0.66
N GLY A 79 -3.07 -10.03 0.74
CA GLY A 79 -1.67 -9.62 0.61
C GLY A 79 -1.14 -9.76 -0.81
N LYS A 80 -2.02 -9.74 -1.82
CA LYS A 80 -1.57 -9.66 -3.20
C LYS A 80 -0.76 -8.38 -3.37
N ALA A 81 0.33 -8.50 -4.10
CA ALA A 81 1.13 -7.35 -4.45
C ALA A 81 0.22 -6.32 -5.14
N PRO A 82 0.33 -5.02 -4.78
CA PRO A 82 -0.31 -3.98 -5.57
C PRO A 82 0.13 -4.20 -7.02
N PRO A 83 -0.77 -4.04 -8.01
CA PRO A 83 -0.37 -4.14 -9.40
C PRO A 83 0.81 -3.19 -9.49
N ARG A 84 2.01 -3.73 -9.72
CA ARG A 84 3.17 -2.90 -10.00
C ARG A 84 2.62 -1.99 -11.08
N LYS A 85 2.55 -0.67 -10.83
CA LYS A 85 2.74 0.24 -11.94
C LYS A 85 3.99 -0.33 -12.57
N ALA A 86 3.84 -0.98 -13.74
CA ALA A 86 4.99 -1.36 -14.52
C ALA A 86 5.88 -0.12 -14.42
N PRO A 87 7.15 -0.25 -13.99
CA PRO A 87 8.04 0.88 -14.14
C PRO A 87 7.79 1.28 -15.58
N ALA A 88 7.27 2.50 -15.79
CA ALA A 88 7.28 3.06 -17.11
C ALA A 88 8.75 2.93 -17.44
N LEU A 89 9.06 1.94 -18.28
CA LEU A 89 10.38 1.79 -18.83
C LEU A 89 10.57 3.18 -19.40
N MET A 90 11.42 3.95 -18.73
CA MET A 90 12.24 4.91 -19.39
C MET A 90 12.93 4.06 -20.46
N LEU A 91 12.25 3.88 -21.59
CA LEU A 91 12.86 3.96 -22.88
C LEU A 91 13.47 5.35 -22.88
N VAL A 92 14.63 5.41 -22.22
CA VAL A 92 15.70 6.31 -22.56
C VAL A 92 15.79 6.17 -24.07
N ALA A 93 15.19 7.14 -24.77
CA ALA A 93 15.45 7.34 -26.16
C ALA A 93 16.95 7.61 -26.22
N SER A 94 17.72 6.56 -26.53
CA SER A 94 19.15 6.62 -26.70
C SER A 94 19.47 7.80 -27.61
N PRO A 95 20.24 8.81 -27.17
CA PRO A 95 20.68 9.85 -28.08
C PRO A 95 21.85 9.28 -28.87
N ARG A 96 21.59 8.65 -30.02
CA ARG A 96 22.64 8.40 -31.01
C ARG A 96 22.52 9.40 -32.15
N ARG A 97 23.31 10.47 -31.98
CA ARG A 97 23.69 11.45 -32.98
C ARG A 97 24.53 10.79 -34.09
N LYS A 98 24.56 11.42 -35.28
CA LYS A 98 25.52 11.27 -36.42
C LYS A 98 25.06 10.24 -37.47
N GLY A 99 24.90 10.53 -38.76
CA GLY A 99 25.27 11.66 -39.64
C GLY A 99 25.47 11.09 -41.06
N GLY A 100 25.29 11.91 -42.10
CA GLY A 100 25.58 11.61 -43.53
C GLY A 100 24.34 11.19 -44.31
N ALA A 101 23.79 11.91 -45.28
CA ALA A 101 24.38 12.65 -46.42
C ALA A 101 25.24 11.76 -47.31
N SER A 102 24.59 11.12 -48.30
CA SER A 102 24.86 11.17 -49.75
C SER A 102 24.06 10.11 -50.47
#